data_AF-A0AAW1KRP5-F1
#
_entry.id   AF-A0AAW1KRP5-F1
#
_cell.length_a   1.000
_cell.length_b   1.000
_cell.length_c   1.000
_cell.angle_alpha   90.00
_cell.angle_beta   90.00
_cell.angle_gamma   90.00
#
_symmetry.space_group_name_H-M   'P 1'
#
loop_
_entity.id
_entity.type
_entity.pdbx_description
1 polymer ?
#
loop_
_entity_poly.entity_id
_entity_poly.type
_entity_poly.pdbx_seq_one_letter_code
_entity_poly.pdbx_strand_id
1 'polypeptide(L)'
;MSKRNVTFTKPEVPAFLKAIKEQAGYTEGPTVDTKRQNLDSIEPEDFEDTLEEQPTVVVLKPGDLTAEEAAEINKQRNEDQTPADLTKPIVFRTKSKNRSEDDKAESVKGKRILAPRDSKAKKIKTSLLSFNQKEEDEEEDD
;
A
#
# COMPACT_ATOMS: atom_id res chain seq x y z
N MET A 1 -44.14 -4.99 17.86
CA MET A 1 -43.07 -3.97 17.99
C MET A 1 -41.82 -4.66 18.51
N SER A 2 -40.85 -4.92 17.63
CA SER A 2 -39.60 -5.61 17.99
C SER A 2 -38.74 -4.73 18.88
N LYS A 3 -38.33 -5.22 20.06
CA LYS A 3 -37.57 -4.49 21.07
C LYS A 3 -36.13 -4.29 20.59
N ARG A 4 -35.84 -3.16 19.93
CA ARG A 4 -34.52 -2.84 19.36
C ARG A 4 -33.61 -2.03 20.29
N ASN A 5 -33.99 -1.83 21.55
CA ASN A 5 -33.24 -1.02 22.52
C ASN A 5 -32.70 -1.90 23.64
N VAL A 6 -31.69 -2.71 23.35
CA VAL A 6 -30.99 -3.53 24.36
C VAL A 6 -29.70 -2.80 24.74
N THR A 7 -29.63 -2.32 25.98
CA THR A 7 -28.42 -1.75 26.56
C THR A 7 -27.68 -2.83 27.33
N PHE A 8 -26.39 -3.03 27.04
CA PHE A 8 -25.54 -3.93 27.80
C PHE A 8 -24.99 -3.21 29.04
N THR A 9 -25.25 -3.76 30.22
CA THR A 9 -24.65 -3.33 31.49
C THR A 9 -23.79 -4.45 32.03
N LYS A 10 -22.49 -4.22 32.26
CA LYS A 10 -21.59 -5.21 32.88
C LYS A 10 -21.93 -5.27 34.39
N PRO A 11 -22.56 -6.35 34.90
CA PRO A 11 -22.84 -6.48 36.32
C PRO A 11 -21.53 -6.64 37.09
N GLU A 12 -21.54 -6.24 38.37
CA GLU A 12 -20.37 -6.42 39.22
C GLU A 12 -20.07 -7.92 39.41
N VAL A 13 -18.78 -8.27 39.38
CA VAL A 13 -18.33 -9.64 39.61
C VAL A 13 -18.60 -10.04 41.07
N PRO A 14 -19.27 -11.17 41.34
CA PRO A 14 -19.50 -11.65 42.70
C PRO A 14 -18.20 -11.85 43.51
N ALA A 15 -18.26 -11.65 44.82
CA ALA A 15 -17.11 -11.77 45.72
C ALA A 15 -16.40 -13.13 45.64
N PHE A 16 -17.15 -14.22 45.45
CA PHE A 16 -16.59 -15.56 45.26
C PHE A 16 -15.67 -15.68 44.04
N LEU A 17 -16.10 -15.14 42.89
CA LEU A 17 -15.29 -15.16 41.67
C LEU A 17 -14.08 -14.22 41.77
N LYS A 18 -14.18 -13.12 42.52
CA LYS A 18 -13.04 -12.25 42.83
C LYS A 18 -11.97 -13.01 43.63
N ALA A 19 -12.36 -13.69 44.71
CA ALA A 19 -11.45 -14.47 45.55
C ALA A 19 -10.74 -15.60 44.78
N ILE A 20 -11.47 -16.32 43.92
CA ILE A 20 -10.87 -17.39 43.09
C ILE A 20 -9.88 -16.81 42.07
N LYS A 21 -10.23 -15.71 41.41
CA LYS A 21 -9.34 -15.06 40.43
C LYS A 21 -8.05 -14.56 41.09
N GLU A 22 -8.16 -14.00 42.29
CA GLU A 22 -7.02 -13.54 43.08
C GLU A 22 -6.12 -14.70 43.51
N GLN A 23 -6.69 -15.79 44.03
CA GLN A 23 -5.94 -17.00 44.38
C GLN A 23 -5.25 -17.64 43.17
N ALA A 24 -5.88 -17.57 41.99
CA ALA A 24 -5.34 -18.09 40.74
C ALA A 24 -4.33 -17.12 40.07
N GLY A 25 -4.11 -15.92 40.61
CA GLY A 25 -3.26 -14.91 39.98
C GLY A 25 -3.77 -14.44 38.62
N TYR A 26 -5.08 -14.50 38.38
CA TYR A 26 -5.68 -14.17 37.09
C TYR A 26 -5.62 -12.65 36.85
N THR A 27 -4.83 -12.26 35.84
CA THR A 27 -4.83 -10.90 35.30
C THR A 27 -5.83 -10.81 34.15
N GLU A 28 -6.73 -9.82 34.19
CA GLU A 28 -7.70 -9.61 33.11
C GLU A 28 -6.91 -9.27 31.83
N GLY A 29 -7.17 -10.01 30.76
CA GLY A 29 -6.42 -9.88 29.50
C GLY A 29 -6.66 -8.53 28.80
N PRO A 30 -5.92 -8.26 27.70
CA PRO A 30 -6.07 -7.03 26.94
C PRO A 30 -7.53 -6.84 26.50
N THR A 31 -8.13 -5.76 26.96
CA THR A 31 -9.51 -5.38 26.66
C THR A 31 -9.55 -4.51 25.40
N VAL A 32 -10.72 -4.26 24.81
CA VAL A 32 -10.84 -3.37 23.65
C VAL A 32 -10.23 -1.98 23.90
N ASP A 33 -10.27 -1.50 25.15
CA ASP A 33 -9.66 -0.23 25.55
C ASP A 33 -8.14 -0.23 25.49
N THR A 34 -7.47 -1.38 25.61
CA THR A 34 -6.01 -1.44 25.47
C THR A 34 -5.55 -1.11 24.05
N LYS A 35 -6.43 -1.29 23.05
CA LYS A 35 -6.16 -0.85 21.65
C LYS A 35 -6.24 0.66 21.47
N ARG A 36 -6.86 1.37 22.41
CA ARG A 36 -7.03 2.84 22.38
C ARG A 36 -5.97 3.57 23.19
N GLN A 37 -5.10 2.83 23.87
CA GLN A 37 -4.00 3.42 24.60
C GLN A 37 -3.02 4.04 23.60
N ASN A 38 -2.59 5.27 23.88
CA ASN A 38 -1.47 5.86 23.17
C ASN A 38 -0.23 5.08 23.59
N LEU A 39 0.30 4.29 22.67
CA LEU A 39 1.61 3.65 22.84
C LEU A 39 2.69 4.72 22.69
N ASP A 40 3.85 4.44 23.26
CA ASP A 40 5.02 5.30 23.11
C ASP A 40 5.40 5.45 21.62
N SER A 41 6.07 6.56 21.29
CA SER A 41 6.53 6.79 19.92
C SER A 41 7.51 5.69 19.55
N ILE A 42 7.26 5.05 18.41
CA ILE A 42 8.16 4.08 17.79
C ILE A 42 9.48 4.79 17.49
N GLU A 43 10.61 4.16 17.84
CA GLU A 43 11.94 4.71 17.58
C GLU A 43 12.28 4.53 16.09
N PRO A 44 13.12 5.40 15.49
CA PRO A 44 13.50 5.25 14.08
C PRO A 44 14.15 3.88 13.79
N GLU A 45 14.83 3.30 14.78
CA GLU A 45 15.49 1.99 14.72
C GLU A 45 14.48 0.84 14.54
N ASP A 46 13.25 0.97 15.06
CA ASP A 46 12.21 -0.05 14.90
C ASP A 46 11.70 -0.18 13.45
N PHE A 47 12.00 0.80 12.60
CA PHE A 47 11.66 0.78 11.17
C PHE A 47 12.80 0.24 10.31
N GLU A 48 13.98 0.01 10.87
CA GLU A 48 15.13 -0.51 10.13
C GLU A 48 15.10 -2.04 10.10
N ASP A 49 15.24 -2.61 8.91
CA ASP A 49 15.31 -4.06 8.74
C ASP A 49 16.53 -4.63 9.48
N THR A 50 16.29 -5.66 10.28
CA THR A 50 17.36 -6.39 10.98
C THR A 50 18.22 -7.19 10.00
N LEU A 51 19.44 -7.57 10.42
CA LEU A 51 20.37 -8.35 9.57
C LEU A 51 19.78 -9.69 9.10
N GLU A 52 18.84 -10.26 9.86
CA GLU A 52 18.16 -11.52 9.53
C GLU A 52 17.04 -11.32 8.49
N GLU A 53 16.47 -10.12 8.42
CA GLU A 53 15.42 -9.75 7.45
C GLU A 53 16.00 -9.35 6.09
N GLN A 54 17.28 -8.95 6.07
CA GLN A 54 17.96 -8.57 4.83
C GLN A 54 18.17 -9.78 3.90
N PRO A 55 18.05 -9.59 2.57
CA PRO A 55 18.19 -10.67 1.61
C PRO A 55 19.63 -11.21 1.56
N THR A 56 19.77 -12.54 1.51
CA THR A 56 21.09 -13.18 1.32
C THR A 56 21.56 -13.02 -0.12
N VAL A 57 22.73 -12.40 -0.31
CA VAL A 57 23.37 -12.22 -1.63
C VAL A 57 24.28 -13.41 -1.93
N VAL A 58 24.04 -14.09 -3.06
CA VAL A 58 24.83 -15.25 -3.51
C VAL A 58 25.40 -14.98 -4.90
N VAL A 59 26.72 -15.09 -5.05
CA VAL A 59 27.46 -14.90 -6.31
C VAL A 59 27.68 -16.27 -6.95
N LEU A 60 27.12 -16.50 -8.14
CA LEU A 60 27.25 -17.79 -8.86
C LEU A 60 28.14 -17.67 -10.10
N LYS A 61 28.09 -16.52 -10.79
CA LYS A 61 28.80 -16.26 -12.04
C LYS A 61 29.66 -15.00 -11.96
N PRO A 62 30.76 -14.93 -12.73
CA PRO A 62 31.52 -13.69 -12.87
C PRO A 62 30.64 -12.64 -13.56
N GLY A 63 30.24 -11.61 -12.82
CA GLY A 63 29.30 -10.57 -13.25
C GLY A 63 28.08 -10.40 -12.33
N ASP A 64 27.84 -11.32 -11.40
CA ASP A 64 26.86 -11.11 -10.33
C ASP A 64 27.38 -10.07 -9.34
N LEU A 65 26.46 -9.29 -8.75
CA LEU A 65 26.81 -8.25 -7.78
C LEU A 65 27.36 -8.87 -6.49
N THR A 66 28.44 -8.28 -5.99
CA THR A 66 28.96 -8.61 -4.66
C THR A 66 28.08 -8.00 -3.56
N ALA A 67 28.20 -8.51 -2.33
CA ALA A 67 27.38 -8.04 -1.20
C ALA A 67 27.54 -6.53 -0.95
N GLU A 68 28.75 -5.99 -1.12
CA GLU A 68 29.05 -4.57 -0.93
C GLU A 68 28.38 -3.70 -2.00
N GLU A 69 28.47 -4.10 -3.27
CA GLU A 69 27.85 -3.38 -4.39
C GLU A 69 26.32 -3.40 -4.30
N ALA A 70 25.74 -4.53 -3.89
CA ALA A 70 24.30 -4.66 -3.68
C ALA A 70 23.80 -3.74 -2.56
N ALA A 71 24.55 -3.63 -1.45
CA ALA A 71 24.22 -2.75 -0.34
C ALA A 71 24.26 -1.26 -0.77
N GLU A 72 25.29 -0.86 -1.52
CA GLU A 72 25.45 0.51 -2.02
C GLU A 72 24.30 0.91 -2.96
N ILE A 73 23.91 0.02 -3.89
CA ILE A 73 22.80 0.26 -4.81
C ILE A 73 21.47 0.39 -4.05
N ASN A 74 21.23 -0.43 -3.03
CA ASN A 74 20.02 -0.34 -2.22
C ASN A 74 19.98 0.95 -1.42
N LYS A 75 21.11 1.39 -0.87
CA LYS A 75 21.21 2.66 -0.16
C LYS A 75 20.85 3.86 -1.06
N GLN A 76 21.41 3.91 -2.27
CA GLN A 76 21.11 4.96 -3.25
C GLN A 76 19.63 4.98 -3.63
N ARG A 77 19.01 3.81 -3.84
CA ARG A 77 17.57 3.72 -4.12
C ARG A 77 16.70 4.23 -2.98
N ASN A 78 17.08 3.95 -1.73
CA ASN A 78 16.33 4.41 -0.57
C ASN A 78 16.43 5.93 -0.39
N GLU A 79 17.56 6.54 -0.70
CA GLU A 79 17.74 8.01 -0.71
C GLU A 79 16.87 8.69 -1.79
N ASP A 80 16.74 8.07 -2.97
CA ASP A 80 15.89 8.56 -4.05
C ASP A 80 14.38 8.39 -3.75
N GLN A 81 14.01 7.42 -2.91
CA GLN A 81 12.63 7.16 -2.48
C GLN A 81 12.20 7.99 -1.27
N THR A 82 12.89 9.09 -0.99
CA THR A 82 12.44 10.02 0.05
C THR A 82 11.04 10.56 -0.26
N PRO A 83 10.20 10.75 0.77
CA PRO A 83 8.83 11.24 0.58
C PRO A 83 8.86 12.59 -0.13
N ALA A 84 7.93 12.77 -1.07
CA ALA A 84 7.83 14.00 -1.83
C ALA A 84 7.64 15.21 -0.90
N ASP A 85 8.36 16.29 -1.20
CA ASP A 85 8.24 17.56 -0.49
C ASP A 85 6.84 18.15 -0.68
N LEU A 86 6.00 18.03 0.36
CA LEU A 86 4.61 18.46 0.38
C LEU A 86 4.44 19.99 0.33
N THR A 87 5.53 20.77 0.45
CA THR A 87 5.46 22.22 0.29
C THR A 87 5.28 22.65 -1.17
N LYS A 88 5.59 21.75 -2.11
CA LYS A 88 5.49 22.02 -3.56
C LYS A 88 4.20 21.44 -4.12
N PRO A 89 3.44 22.22 -4.92
CA PRO A 89 2.21 21.73 -5.54
C PRO A 89 2.50 20.67 -6.61
N ILE A 90 1.73 19.58 -6.59
CA ILE A 90 1.83 18.50 -7.58
C ILE A 90 1.20 18.95 -8.90
N VAL A 91 2.00 18.98 -9.99
CA VAL A 91 1.52 19.35 -11.33
C VAL A 91 1.46 18.11 -12.22
N PHE A 92 0.24 17.68 -12.57
CA PHE A 92 0.03 16.57 -13.49
C PHE A 92 0.22 17.01 -14.94
N ARG A 93 1.18 16.38 -15.63
CA ARG A 93 1.36 16.56 -17.08
C ARG A 93 0.59 15.49 -17.82
N THR A 94 -0.24 15.89 -18.79
CA THR A 94 -0.88 14.95 -19.71
C THR A 94 0.19 14.29 -20.58
N LYS A 95 0.17 12.96 -20.73
CA LYS A 95 1.08 12.25 -21.64
C LYS A 95 0.88 12.78 -23.07
N SER A 96 1.84 13.55 -23.58
CA SER A 96 1.91 13.85 -25.01
C SER A 96 2.29 12.55 -25.71
N LYS A 97 1.45 12.12 -26.65
CA LYS A 97 1.73 10.95 -27.48
C LYS A 97 3.06 11.18 -28.20
N ASN A 98 4.08 10.44 -27.77
CA ASN A 98 5.46 10.39 -28.25
C ASN A 98 6.27 11.68 -28.00
N ARG A 99 7.07 11.69 -26.93
CA ARG A 99 8.30 12.48 -26.85
C ARG A 99 9.41 11.54 -26.42
N SER A 100 10.33 11.29 -27.34
CA SER A 100 11.63 10.69 -27.06
C SER A 100 12.45 11.65 -26.21
N GLU A 101 13.29 11.08 -25.36
CA GLU A 101 14.16 11.77 -24.40
C GLU A 101 15.29 12.50 -25.12
N ASP A 102 15.02 13.70 -25.64
CA ASP A 102 16.00 14.76 -25.86
C ASP A 102 15.24 15.94 -26.45
N ASP A 103 14.75 16.85 -25.61
CA ASP A 103 14.61 18.25 -26.02
C ASP A 103 14.41 19.11 -24.78
N LYS A 104 15.46 19.88 -24.48
CA LYS A 104 15.49 20.89 -23.44
C LYS A 104 14.40 21.94 -23.69
N ALA A 105 13.97 22.48 -22.56
CA ALA A 105 13.01 23.56 -22.46
C ALA A 105 13.36 24.74 -23.38
N GLU A 106 12.46 25.05 -24.31
CA GLU A 106 12.24 26.44 -24.71
C GLU A 106 10.75 26.70 -24.91
N SER A 107 10.30 27.73 -24.21
CA SER A 107 8.94 28.19 -24.09
C SER A 107 8.50 28.89 -25.37
N VAL A 108 7.40 28.45 -25.99
CA VAL A 108 6.65 29.30 -26.93
C VAL A 108 5.20 29.37 -26.49
N LYS A 109 4.87 30.56 -26.00
CA LYS A 109 3.53 31.07 -25.69
C LYS A 109 2.57 30.75 -26.85
N GLY A 110 1.47 30.09 -26.54
CA GLY A 110 0.41 29.82 -27.52
C GLY A 110 -0.91 29.51 -26.84
N LYS A 111 -1.62 30.57 -26.43
CA LYS A 111 -3.03 30.53 -26.00
C LYS A 111 -3.84 29.84 -27.10
N ARG A 112 -4.29 28.60 -26.86
CA ARG A 112 -5.23 27.91 -27.76
C ARG A 112 -6.52 27.62 -27.02
N ILE A 113 -7.54 28.30 -27.52
CA ILE A 113 -8.94 28.31 -27.13
C ILE A 113 -9.48 26.89 -27.16
N LEU A 114 -10.26 26.56 -26.13
CA LEU A 114 -11.00 25.32 -25.96
C LEU A 114 -11.96 25.14 -27.16
N ALA A 115 -11.73 24.12 -27.96
CA ALA A 115 -12.72 23.57 -28.90
C ALA A 115 -13.12 22.17 -28.39
N PRO A 116 -14.42 21.85 -28.28
CA PRO A 116 -14.87 20.54 -27.85
C PRO A 116 -14.54 19.51 -28.93
N ARG A 117 -13.84 18.45 -28.57
CA ARG A 117 -13.58 17.31 -29.46
C ARG A 117 -14.69 16.29 -29.30
N ASP A 118 -15.48 16.12 -30.36
CA ASP A 118 -16.44 15.02 -30.50
C ASP A 118 -15.71 13.66 -30.35
N SER A 119 -16.17 12.87 -29.39
CA SER A 119 -15.61 11.58 -29.01
C SER A 119 -16.12 10.46 -29.92
N LYS A 120 -15.46 10.22 -31.05
CA LYS A 120 -15.57 8.90 -31.72
C LYS A 120 -14.67 7.90 -31.00
N ALA A 121 -15.29 7.11 -30.12
CA ALA A 121 -14.64 6.03 -29.38
C ALA A 121 -14.00 5.02 -30.35
N LYS A 122 -12.67 4.94 -30.36
CA LYS A 122 -11.95 3.86 -31.04
C LYS A 122 -12.05 2.60 -30.17
N LYS A 123 -12.60 1.53 -30.75
CA LYS A 123 -12.71 0.18 -30.17
C LYS A 123 -11.33 -0.27 -29.67
N ILE A 124 -11.18 -0.38 -28.36
CA ILE A 124 -9.99 -0.91 -27.69
C ILE A 124 -10.01 -2.42 -27.89
N LYS A 125 -8.95 -3.01 -28.44
CA LYS A 125 -8.79 -4.47 -28.48
C LYS A 125 -8.48 -4.92 -27.06
N THR A 126 -9.41 -5.57 -26.38
CA THR A 126 -9.29 -6.00 -24.97
C THR A 126 -8.53 -7.31 -24.77
N SER A 127 -7.82 -7.81 -25.78
CA SER A 127 -7.07 -9.07 -25.69
C SER A 127 -5.58 -8.83 -25.48
N LEU A 128 -5.21 -8.25 -24.33
CA LEU A 128 -3.81 -8.21 -23.86
C LEU A 128 -3.57 -9.11 -22.65
N LEU A 129 -4.62 -9.76 -22.15
CA LEU A 129 -4.62 -10.59 -20.97
C LEU A 129 -5.58 -11.75 -21.20
N SER A 130 -5.08 -12.99 -21.16
CA SER A 130 -5.84 -14.22 -21.36
C SER A 130 -6.86 -14.52 -20.24
N PHE A 131 -6.96 -13.65 -19.24
CA PHE A 131 -7.85 -13.82 -18.09
C PHE A 131 -9.34 -13.62 -18.40
N ASN A 132 -9.71 -13.19 -19.62
CA ASN A 132 -11.10 -12.98 -20.01
C ASN A 132 -11.64 -14.01 -21.02
N GLN A 133 -10.94 -15.13 -21.21
CA GLN A 133 -11.49 -16.30 -21.92
C GLN A 133 -12.27 -17.14 -20.90
N LYS A 134 -13.32 -16.54 -20.33
CA LYS A 134 -14.23 -17.25 -19.45
C LYS A 134 -15.23 -17.99 -20.34
N GLU A 135 -15.10 -19.32 -20.30
CA GLU A 135 -16.15 -20.32 -20.50
C GLU A 135 -17.54 -19.71 -20.75
N GLU A 136 -17.96 -19.74 -22.01
CA GLU A 136 -19.38 -19.69 -22.38
C GLU A 136 -19.65 -21.05 -23.02
N ASP A 137 -20.10 -21.96 -22.15
CA ASP A 137 -20.60 -23.28 -22.50
C ASP A 137 -21.77 -23.18 -23.51
N GLU A 138 -21.75 -24.09 -24.48
CA GLU A 138 -22.90 -24.91 -24.90
C GLU A 138 -24.21 -24.19 -25.32
N GLU A 139 -24.44 -24.06 -26.63
CA GLU A 139 -25.73 -24.28 -27.33
C GLU A 139 -25.58 -23.96 -28.84
N GLU A 140 -25.70 -24.96 -29.73
CA GLU A 140 -26.64 -24.96 -30.87
C GLU A 140 -26.48 -26.23 -31.75
N ASP A 141 -27.61 -26.90 -31.94
CA ASP A 141 -27.87 -28.02 -32.85
C ASP A 141 -27.57 -27.69 -34.34
N ASP A 142 -26.95 -28.64 -35.05
CA ASP A 142 -27.39 -29.19 -36.37
C ASP A 142 -26.46 -30.33 -36.85
#